data_AF-A0A942Q2D3-F1
#
_entry.id   AF-A0A942Q2D3-F1
#
_cell.length_a   1.000
_cell.length_b   1.000
_cell.length_c   1.000
_cell.angle_alpha   90.00
_cell.angle_beta   90.00
_cell.angle_gamma   90.00
#
_symmetry.space_group_name_H-M   'P 1'
#
loop_
_entity.id
_entity.type
_entity.pdbx_description
1 polymer ?
#
loop_
_entity_poly.entity_id
_entity_poly.type
_entity_poly.pdbx_seq_one_letter_code
_entity_poly.pdbx_strand_id
1 'polypeptide(L)'
;MRKLSLVLAFAVVASVLLIAPSVALANFGVHGGYSMDTDACAGCHRAHTAASSITWTNRDGDRRSALLLSTATELYQFCFTCHGGAAAGADTNVVDGVYEGTAFGTTGMGLNSGAFGDHVVGRNKHTYVGGSWGAWGGGATGREGIISTGYGNQIVMTCGSCHDVHGSSNYRLLKDVVNGVTVGGYTEPTPGNYVPNPYVISNEVNYPGSGWLLHDPGAVQMGLYQPNYTSPMYAKAPGNDPTRGISAWCAACHTQYHRPDLATSSVYDANDGFGFVTRHRHPVNVELGNYKGPRSLIVTDQALPLAQEFGGWTPEGSATDWIDCLTCHRAHGSDAEMTGYANVWNSTDPEPDTGVGAVDPGTKNAFLRMDNRGVCQSCHNK
;
A
#
# COMPACT_ATOMS: atom_id res chain seq x y z
N MET A 1 -17.02 35.53 47.12
CA MET A 1 -17.53 35.00 45.83
C MET A 1 -16.49 35.03 44.72
N ARG A 2 -15.90 36.18 44.34
CA ARG A 2 -14.87 36.27 43.27
C ARG A 2 -13.66 35.31 43.41
N LYS A 3 -13.13 35.11 44.63
CA LYS A 3 -11.99 34.20 44.86
C LYS A 3 -12.35 32.71 44.69
N LEU A 4 -13.59 32.32 45.01
CA LEU A 4 -14.06 30.94 44.87
C LEU A 4 -14.30 30.60 43.40
N SER A 5 -14.83 31.55 42.62
CA SER A 5 -15.04 31.41 41.18
C SER A 5 -13.73 31.26 40.39
N LEU A 6 -12.66 31.95 40.82
CA LEU A 6 -11.33 31.80 40.21
C LEU A 6 -10.71 30.42 40.48
N VAL A 7 -10.86 29.90 41.70
CA VAL A 7 -10.36 28.56 42.05
C VAL A 7 -11.14 27.46 41.32
N LEU A 8 -12.46 27.60 41.21
CA LEU A 8 -13.28 26.64 40.45
C LEU A 8 -12.94 26.67 38.95
N ALA A 9 -12.75 27.86 38.37
CA ALA A 9 -12.35 27.99 36.97
C ALA A 9 -10.97 27.36 36.72
N PHE A 10 -10.02 27.57 37.63
CA PHE A 10 -8.69 26.96 37.52
C PHE A 10 -8.73 25.44 37.69
N ALA A 11 -9.55 24.92 38.60
CA ALA A 11 -9.76 23.49 38.80
C ALA A 11 -10.43 22.84 37.58
N VAL A 12 -11.42 23.50 36.97
CA VAL A 12 -12.07 23.02 35.75
C VAL A 12 -11.10 23.02 34.58
N VAL A 13 -10.32 24.09 34.38
CA VAL A 13 -9.30 24.13 33.31
C VAL A 13 -8.21 23.08 33.53
N ALA A 14 -7.72 22.91 34.75
CA ALA A 14 -6.73 21.88 35.08
C ALA A 14 -7.31 20.46 34.89
N SER A 15 -8.59 20.25 35.23
CA SER A 15 -9.27 18.97 35.03
C SER A 15 -9.48 18.69 33.54
N VAL A 16 -9.86 19.68 32.73
CA VAL A 16 -9.98 19.54 31.27
C VAL A 16 -8.62 19.25 30.62
N LEU A 17 -7.53 19.85 31.11
CA LEU A 17 -6.17 19.56 30.65
C LEU A 17 -5.65 18.18 31.09
N LEU A 18 -6.08 17.67 32.24
CA LEU A 18 -5.72 16.33 32.75
C LEU A 18 -6.56 15.19 32.14
N ILE A 19 -7.72 15.51 31.56
CA ILE A 19 -8.63 14.54 30.92
C ILE A 19 -8.44 14.50 29.40
N ALA A 20 -7.70 15.45 28.81
CA ALA A 20 -7.38 15.40 27.39
C ALA A 20 -6.52 14.15 27.11
N PRO A 21 -7.02 13.15 26.36
CA PRO A 21 -6.20 12.01 25.99
C PRO A 21 -5.00 12.54 25.19
N SER A 22 -3.81 12.04 25.50
CA SER A 22 -2.66 12.23 24.62
C SER A 22 -3.04 11.70 23.24
N VAL A 23 -2.99 12.57 22.23
CA VAL A 23 -3.15 12.15 20.85
C VAL A 23 -1.91 11.36 20.46
N ALA A 24 -2.08 10.10 20.06
CA ALA A 24 -1.01 9.35 19.44
C ALA A 24 -0.75 10.00 18.07
N LEU A 25 0.45 10.56 17.89
CA LEU A 25 0.91 11.12 16.64
C LEU A 25 1.80 10.08 15.94
N ALA A 26 1.43 9.71 14.72
CA ALA A 26 2.17 8.83 13.84
C ALA A 26 2.90 9.69 12.79
N ASN A 27 3.99 10.34 13.20
CA ASN A 27 4.94 10.92 12.25
C ASN A 27 6.09 9.93 12.08
N PHE A 28 6.25 9.40 10.85
CA PHE A 28 7.35 8.52 10.45
C PHE A 28 7.39 7.16 11.17
N GLY A 29 6.28 6.42 11.08
CA GLY A 29 6.15 5.07 11.61
C GLY A 29 5.69 5.07 13.07
N VAL A 30 4.82 4.12 13.42
CA VAL A 30 4.26 4.03 14.78
C VAL A 30 5.20 3.34 15.78
N HIS A 31 6.33 2.77 15.30
CA HIS A 31 7.36 2.11 16.11
C HIS A 31 8.77 2.52 15.64
N GLY A 32 9.47 3.28 16.49
CA GLY A 32 10.86 3.71 16.30
C GLY A 32 11.17 4.91 17.21
N GLY A 33 12.31 4.89 17.90
CA GLY A 33 12.77 6.04 18.70
C GLY A 33 12.14 6.22 20.08
N TYR A 34 11.43 5.21 20.58
CA TYR A 34 10.98 5.18 21.97
C TYR A 34 12.09 4.61 22.85
N SER A 35 12.47 5.32 23.91
CA SER A 35 13.18 4.67 25.01
C SER A 35 12.23 3.65 25.67
N MET A 36 12.79 2.55 26.20
CA MET A 36 12.01 1.44 26.79
C MET A 36 11.18 1.83 28.04
N ASP A 37 11.22 3.10 28.43
CA ASP A 37 10.53 3.71 29.57
C ASP A 37 9.43 4.71 29.16
N THR A 38 9.13 4.89 27.87
CA THR A 38 8.22 5.96 27.45
C THR A 38 6.73 5.60 27.52
N ASP A 39 5.93 6.57 27.98
CA ASP A 39 4.47 6.59 27.90
C ASP A 39 3.92 6.48 26.45
N ALA A 40 4.78 6.58 25.43
CA ALA A 40 4.38 6.46 24.03
C ALA A 40 3.89 5.06 23.67
N CYS A 41 4.52 4.01 24.24
CA CYS A 41 4.02 2.64 24.14
C CYS A 41 2.60 2.54 24.72
N ALA A 42 2.35 3.26 25.82
CA ALA A 42 1.06 3.36 26.48
C ALA A 42 0.05 4.25 25.75
N GLY A 43 0.40 4.88 24.62
CA GLY A 43 -0.55 5.51 23.72
C GLY A 43 -1.33 4.49 22.88
N CYS A 44 -0.72 3.34 22.60
CA CYS A 44 -1.30 2.30 21.75
C CYS A 44 -1.52 0.96 22.50
N HIS A 45 -0.62 0.58 23.41
CA HIS A 45 -0.60 -0.74 24.05
C HIS A 45 -0.68 -0.68 25.58
N ARG A 46 -1.40 -1.63 26.20
CA ARG A 46 -1.40 -1.89 27.66
C ARG A 46 -1.33 -3.39 27.94
N ALA A 47 -0.24 -3.81 28.58
CA ALA A 47 0.08 -5.22 28.81
C ALA A 47 -0.95 -6.00 29.65
N HIS A 48 -1.67 -5.34 30.57
CA HIS A 48 -2.58 -6.02 31.50
C HIS A 48 -4.04 -5.53 31.45
N THR A 49 -4.33 -4.48 30.68
CA THR A 49 -5.64 -3.80 30.68
C THR A 49 -6.00 -3.29 29.28
N ALA A 50 -5.74 -4.09 28.25
CA ALA A 50 -6.16 -3.77 26.89
C ALA A 50 -7.69 -3.62 26.83
N ALA A 51 -8.18 -2.60 26.11
CA ALA A 51 -9.61 -2.34 25.92
C ALA A 51 -10.14 -2.90 24.60
N SER A 52 -9.25 -3.27 23.68
CA SER A 52 -9.61 -3.78 22.36
C SER A 52 -9.86 -5.28 22.37
N SER A 53 -10.81 -5.73 21.55
CA SER A 53 -11.04 -7.15 21.27
C SER A 53 -10.15 -7.71 20.14
N ILE A 54 -9.27 -6.89 19.56
CA ILE A 54 -8.39 -7.29 18.45
C ILE A 54 -7.32 -8.29 18.96
N THR A 55 -7.05 -9.29 18.13
CA THR A 55 -6.09 -10.37 18.42
C THR A 55 -5.17 -10.60 17.23
N TRP A 56 -3.98 -11.16 17.47
CA TRP A 56 -3.07 -11.66 16.43
C TRP A 56 -2.82 -13.16 16.62
N THR A 57 -2.33 -13.83 15.59
CA THR A 57 -1.94 -15.24 15.67
C THR A 57 -0.42 -15.33 15.70
N ASN A 58 0.15 -16.00 16.70
CA ASN A 58 1.60 -16.18 16.80
C ASN A 58 2.11 -17.24 15.81
N ARG A 59 3.44 -17.41 15.77
CA ARG A 59 4.10 -18.39 14.89
C ARG A 59 3.64 -19.83 15.14
N ASP A 60 3.16 -20.13 16.35
CA ASP A 60 2.68 -21.45 16.76
C ASP A 60 1.19 -21.66 16.44
N GLY A 61 0.51 -20.66 15.87
CA GLY A 61 -0.90 -20.72 15.53
C GLY A 61 -1.86 -20.30 16.66
N ASP A 62 -1.34 -19.87 17.81
CA ASP A 62 -2.15 -19.42 18.94
C ASP A 62 -2.69 -18.01 18.73
N ARG A 63 -3.97 -17.82 19.00
CA ARG A 63 -4.59 -16.49 19.04
C ARG A 63 -4.23 -15.78 20.36
N ARG A 64 -3.63 -14.60 20.27
CA ARG A 64 -3.14 -13.78 21.38
C ARG A 64 -3.78 -12.39 21.32
N SER A 65 -3.97 -11.74 22.48
CA SER A 65 -4.40 -10.34 22.53
C SER A 65 -3.37 -9.45 21.84
N ALA A 66 -3.82 -8.47 21.05
CA ALA A 66 -2.95 -7.43 20.48
C ALA A 66 -2.58 -6.34 21.50
N LEU A 67 -3.09 -6.45 22.73
CA LEU A 67 -2.84 -5.54 23.84
C LEU A 67 -3.16 -4.07 23.56
N LEU A 68 -4.09 -3.79 22.62
CA LEU A 68 -4.40 -2.42 22.19
C LEU A 68 -5.33 -1.69 23.17
N LEU A 69 -5.11 -0.38 23.31
CA LEU A 69 -5.85 0.51 24.20
C LEU A 69 -7.17 1.06 23.64
N SER A 70 -7.41 0.89 22.35
CA SER A 70 -8.62 1.37 21.70
C SER A 70 -9.84 0.47 21.98
N THR A 71 -11.05 1.02 21.88
CA THR A 71 -12.30 0.24 21.89
C THR A 71 -12.61 -0.40 20.53
N ALA A 72 -11.73 -0.22 19.53
CA ALA A 72 -11.86 -0.84 18.22
C ALA A 72 -12.00 -2.36 18.34
N THR A 73 -12.93 -2.92 17.57
CA THR A 73 -13.17 -4.36 17.47
C THR A 73 -12.49 -4.97 16.25
N GLU A 74 -12.09 -4.14 15.29
CA GLU A 74 -11.43 -4.53 14.05
C GLU A 74 -10.15 -3.71 13.81
N LEU A 75 -9.13 -4.33 13.20
CA LEU A 75 -7.81 -3.71 13.03
C LEU A 75 -7.86 -2.37 12.29
N TYR A 76 -8.64 -2.27 11.21
CA TYR A 76 -8.71 -1.03 10.43
C TYR A 76 -9.28 0.15 11.24
N GLN A 77 -10.21 -0.11 12.17
CA GLN A 77 -10.80 0.93 13.01
C GLN A 77 -9.72 1.57 13.88
N PHE A 78 -8.78 0.76 14.36
CA PHE A 78 -7.61 1.24 15.09
C PHE A 78 -6.72 2.10 14.19
N CYS A 79 -6.39 1.64 12.98
CA CYS A 79 -5.57 2.39 12.03
C CYS A 79 -6.20 3.74 11.65
N PHE A 80 -7.51 3.78 11.45
CA PHE A 80 -8.24 5.00 11.07
C PHE A 80 -8.39 6.00 12.21
N THR A 81 -8.05 5.66 13.45
CA THR A 81 -7.94 6.67 14.52
C THR A 81 -6.82 7.68 14.25
N CYS A 82 -5.82 7.32 13.43
CA CYS A 82 -4.74 8.19 12.99
C CYS A 82 -4.84 8.54 11.51
N HIS A 83 -5.28 7.60 10.67
CA HIS A 83 -5.28 7.75 9.21
C HIS A 83 -6.68 7.98 8.58
N GLY A 84 -7.72 8.24 9.37
CA GLY A 84 -9.07 8.55 8.86
C GLY A 84 -9.27 10.05 8.60
N GLY A 85 -10.31 10.44 7.87
CA GLY A 85 -10.54 11.85 7.51
C GLY A 85 -11.00 12.81 8.60
N ALA A 86 -11.09 12.34 9.84
CA ALA A 86 -11.28 13.18 11.02
C ALA A 86 -10.19 12.92 12.08
N ALA A 87 -9.14 12.19 11.71
CA ALA A 87 -8.07 11.81 12.61
C ALA A 87 -6.95 12.85 12.60
N ALA A 88 -6.54 13.30 13.79
CA ALA A 88 -5.38 14.19 13.93
C ALA A 88 -4.04 13.45 14.06
N GLY A 89 -4.07 12.12 14.00
CA GLY A 89 -2.92 11.27 14.34
C GLY A 89 -1.90 11.13 13.20
N ALA A 90 -2.24 11.40 11.95
CA ALA A 90 -1.32 11.35 10.83
C ALA A 90 -1.72 12.34 9.74
N ASP A 91 -0.75 12.86 8.99
CA ASP A 91 -1.00 13.73 7.84
C ASP A 91 -1.64 13.02 6.63
N THR A 92 -1.83 11.70 6.71
CA THR A 92 -2.31 10.86 5.61
C THR A 92 -3.70 10.32 5.92
N ASN A 93 -4.69 10.96 5.32
CA ASN A 93 -6.06 10.49 5.34
C ASN A 93 -6.24 9.42 4.25
N VAL A 94 -6.07 8.16 4.63
CA VAL A 94 -6.15 7.03 3.70
C VAL A 94 -7.60 6.65 3.37
N VAL A 95 -8.57 7.13 4.16
CA VAL A 95 -9.99 6.93 3.90
C VAL A 95 -10.39 7.77 2.69
N ASP A 96 -10.11 9.06 2.69
CA ASP A 96 -10.43 9.94 1.56
C ASP A 96 -9.33 9.95 0.50
N GLY A 97 -8.16 9.40 0.82
CA GLY A 97 -7.02 9.34 -0.08
C GLY A 97 -6.35 10.68 -0.31
N VAL A 98 -6.37 11.58 0.67
CA VAL A 98 -5.82 12.94 0.58
C VAL A 98 -4.71 13.17 1.60
N TYR A 99 -3.74 14.02 1.24
CA TYR A 99 -2.70 14.48 2.15
C TYR A 99 -3.15 15.76 2.87
N GLU A 100 -3.15 15.74 4.20
CA GLU A 100 -3.66 16.84 5.04
C GLU A 100 -2.55 17.65 5.71
N GLY A 101 -1.31 17.13 5.69
CA GLY A 101 -0.14 17.83 6.20
C GLY A 101 0.41 18.89 5.24
N THR A 102 1.50 19.54 5.65
CA THR A 102 2.16 20.62 4.89
C THR A 102 3.63 20.38 4.57
N ALA A 103 4.24 19.30 5.10
CA ALA A 103 5.70 19.11 5.08
C ALA A 103 6.17 18.08 4.05
N PHE A 104 5.43 17.01 3.83
CA PHE A 104 5.87 15.82 3.09
C PHE A 104 4.97 15.50 1.90
N GLY A 105 4.46 16.56 1.27
CA GLY A 105 3.54 16.48 0.15
C GLY A 105 2.86 17.82 -0.08
N THR A 106 1.93 17.83 -1.04
CA THR A 106 1.09 19.01 -1.31
C THR A 106 -0.26 18.83 -0.62
N THR A 107 -0.59 19.72 0.31
CA THR A 107 -1.87 19.68 1.04
C THR A 107 -3.05 19.63 0.08
N GLY A 108 -4.01 18.75 0.37
CA GLY A 108 -5.21 18.53 -0.43
C GLY A 108 -5.01 17.67 -1.69
N MET A 109 -3.78 17.29 -2.03
CA MET A 109 -3.52 16.40 -3.16
C MET A 109 -3.73 14.93 -2.80
N GLY A 110 -4.06 14.13 -3.82
CA GLY A 110 -4.27 12.69 -3.67
C GLY A 110 -3.00 11.94 -3.25
N LEU A 111 -3.18 10.94 -2.37
CA LEU A 111 -2.09 10.09 -1.89
C LEU A 111 -1.55 9.19 -3.01
N ASN A 112 -0.24 8.93 -2.96
CA ASN A 112 0.47 8.03 -3.88
C ASN A 112 -0.18 6.64 -3.96
N SER A 113 -0.73 6.16 -2.85
CA SER A 113 -1.42 4.87 -2.73
C SER A 113 -2.91 4.89 -3.11
N GLY A 114 -3.52 6.07 -3.22
CA GLY A 114 -4.97 6.24 -3.37
C GLY A 114 -5.76 6.05 -2.06
N ALA A 115 -7.08 5.89 -2.19
CA ALA A 115 -8.04 5.91 -1.08
C ALA A 115 -8.65 4.54 -0.76
N PHE A 116 -9.27 4.43 0.42
CA PHE A 116 -10.04 3.27 0.87
C PHE A 116 -11.55 3.55 1.05
N GLY A 117 -11.99 4.80 1.09
CA GLY A 117 -13.39 5.15 1.37
C GLY A 117 -14.34 4.69 0.25
N ASP A 118 -15.41 3.99 0.59
CA ASP A 118 -16.44 3.61 -0.40
C ASP A 118 -17.07 4.83 -1.09
N HIS A 119 -17.14 5.97 -0.40
CA HIS A 119 -17.62 7.22 -0.98
C HIS A 119 -16.66 7.85 -2.00
N VAL A 120 -15.37 7.47 -1.99
CA VAL A 120 -14.38 7.96 -2.95
C VAL A 120 -14.20 6.98 -4.10
N VAL A 121 -13.89 5.72 -3.78
CA VAL A 121 -13.48 4.72 -4.78
C VAL A 121 -14.50 3.60 -4.97
N GLY A 122 -15.56 3.57 -4.18
CA GLY A 122 -16.52 2.46 -4.14
C GLY A 122 -15.79 1.13 -3.91
N ARG A 123 -16.12 0.13 -4.74
CA ARG A 123 -15.46 -1.18 -4.70
C ARG A 123 -14.05 -1.18 -5.29
N ASN A 124 -13.59 -0.10 -5.93
CA ASN A 124 -12.27 -0.02 -6.60
C ASN A 124 -11.11 0.10 -5.60
N LYS A 125 -11.01 -0.86 -4.67
CA LYS A 125 -9.97 -0.92 -3.65
C LYS A 125 -9.67 -2.36 -3.23
N HIS A 126 -8.48 -2.57 -2.68
CA HIS A 126 -8.28 -3.69 -1.77
C HIS A 126 -9.17 -3.51 -0.53
N THR A 127 -9.81 -4.59 -0.08
CA THR A 127 -10.58 -4.54 1.17
C THR A 127 -9.66 -4.47 2.39
N TYR A 128 -10.10 -3.79 3.44
CA TYR A 128 -9.40 -3.65 4.72
C TYR A 128 -10.21 -4.22 5.90
N VAL A 129 -11.45 -4.64 5.67
CA VAL A 129 -12.39 -5.16 6.68
C VAL A 129 -12.33 -6.69 6.81
N GLY A 130 -11.34 -7.34 6.20
CA GLY A 130 -11.27 -8.79 6.08
C GLY A 130 -12.00 -9.35 4.85
N GLY A 131 -11.75 -10.64 4.58
CA GLY A 131 -12.50 -11.41 3.58
C GLY A 131 -12.33 -10.96 2.13
N SER A 132 -11.10 -10.72 1.66
CA SER A 132 -10.92 -10.32 0.26
C SER A 132 -11.28 -11.43 -0.71
N TRP A 133 -11.86 -10.96 -1.81
CA TRP A 133 -12.11 -11.72 -3.01
C TRP A 133 -10.80 -11.87 -3.80
N GLY A 134 -10.71 -12.93 -4.61
CA GLY A 134 -9.47 -13.51 -5.13
C GLY A 134 -8.39 -12.52 -5.59
N ALA A 135 -7.12 -12.83 -5.25
CA ALA A 135 -5.98 -12.15 -5.83
C ALA A 135 -5.89 -12.51 -7.32
N TRP A 136 -6.38 -11.62 -8.18
CA TRP A 136 -6.29 -11.76 -9.63
C TRP A 136 -4.85 -12.05 -10.05
N GLY A 137 -4.65 -13.08 -10.88
CA GLY A 137 -3.30 -13.54 -11.22
C GLY A 137 -2.56 -14.26 -10.09
N GLY A 138 -3.21 -14.64 -9.00
CA GLY A 138 -2.64 -15.47 -7.93
C GLY A 138 -2.62 -16.97 -8.25
N GLY A 139 -1.82 -17.73 -7.49
CA GLY A 139 -1.62 -19.18 -7.61
C GLY A 139 -0.77 -19.64 -8.81
N ALA A 140 -0.68 -20.94 -9.02
CA ALA A 140 0.24 -21.55 -9.98
C ALA A 140 -0.21 -21.44 -11.45
N THR A 141 -1.51 -21.25 -11.72
CA THR A 141 -2.10 -21.48 -13.06
C THR A 141 -2.96 -20.35 -13.65
N GLY A 142 -3.25 -19.27 -12.95
CA GLY A 142 -4.29 -18.30 -13.40
C GLY A 142 -5.56 -18.46 -12.61
N ARG A 143 -5.93 -19.73 -12.44
CA ARG A 143 -7.24 -20.18 -12.04
C ARG A 143 -7.38 -20.32 -10.53
N GLU A 144 -6.24 -20.44 -9.84
CA GLU A 144 -6.15 -20.59 -8.38
C GLU A 144 -6.31 -19.26 -7.64
N GLY A 145 -5.92 -18.14 -8.25
CA GLY A 145 -6.16 -16.78 -7.73
C GLY A 145 -7.62 -16.34 -7.75
N ILE A 146 -8.47 -17.07 -8.49
CA ILE A 146 -9.93 -16.93 -8.50
C ILE A 146 -10.60 -17.93 -7.54
N ILE A 147 -9.86 -18.90 -7.01
CA ILE A 147 -10.42 -20.06 -6.30
C ILE A 147 -11.48 -20.74 -7.18
N SER A 148 -11.02 -21.50 -8.18
CA SER A 148 -11.66 -22.73 -8.69
C SER A 148 -13.15 -22.89 -8.29
N THR A 149 -14.06 -22.27 -9.04
CA THR A 149 -15.46 -22.71 -9.20
C THR A 149 -16.28 -23.02 -7.93
N GLY A 150 -16.01 -22.39 -6.79
CA GLY A 150 -16.82 -22.59 -5.59
C GLY A 150 -16.13 -22.19 -4.31
N TYR A 151 -16.39 -20.95 -3.86
CA TYR A 151 -16.23 -20.41 -2.50
C TYR A 151 -15.24 -21.15 -1.57
N GLY A 152 -13.98 -21.29 -1.98
CA GLY A 152 -12.88 -21.68 -1.10
C GLY A 152 -12.22 -20.46 -0.44
N ASN A 153 -11.28 -20.71 0.48
CA ASN A 153 -10.78 -19.75 1.48
C ASN A 153 -10.31 -18.39 0.91
N GLN A 154 -11.04 -17.33 1.25
CA GLN A 154 -10.71 -15.93 0.97
C GLN A 154 -9.35 -15.53 1.56
N ILE A 155 -8.57 -14.71 0.84
CA ILE A 155 -7.41 -14.04 1.45
C ILE A 155 -7.96 -13.00 2.42
N VAL A 156 -7.77 -13.18 3.71
CA VAL A 156 -8.18 -12.18 4.71
C VAL A 156 -7.27 -10.95 4.54
N MET A 157 -7.85 -9.88 3.97
CA MET A 157 -7.14 -8.63 3.75
C MET A 157 -7.55 -7.61 4.80
N THR A 158 -6.56 -7.11 5.53
CA THR A 158 -6.65 -6.01 6.49
C THR A 158 -5.45 -5.09 6.25
N CYS A 159 -5.39 -3.93 6.92
CA CYS A 159 -4.19 -3.08 6.88
C CYS A 159 -2.92 -3.88 7.23
N GLY A 160 -3.03 -4.77 8.23
CA GLY A 160 -1.97 -5.66 8.67
C GLY A 160 -1.68 -6.84 7.73
N SER A 161 -2.35 -6.97 6.59
CA SER A 161 -1.99 -7.97 5.57
C SER A 161 -0.83 -7.49 4.71
N CYS A 162 -0.70 -6.18 4.54
CA CYS A 162 0.38 -5.53 3.79
C CYS A 162 1.41 -4.90 4.73
N HIS A 163 0.95 -4.28 5.83
CA HIS A 163 1.81 -3.54 6.74
C HIS A 163 2.18 -4.34 7.99
N ASP A 164 3.40 -4.13 8.51
CA ASP A 164 3.86 -4.50 9.83
C ASP A 164 4.09 -3.26 10.67
N VAL A 165 3.12 -2.96 11.53
CA VAL A 165 3.16 -1.77 12.37
C VAL A 165 4.33 -1.77 13.34
N HIS A 166 4.95 -2.92 13.66
CA HIS A 166 6.08 -3.00 14.59
C HIS A 166 7.43 -2.66 13.93
N GLY A 167 7.45 -2.40 12.63
CA GLY A 167 8.66 -2.15 11.86
C GLY A 167 8.89 -3.22 10.80
N SER A 168 9.63 -2.83 9.76
CA SER A 168 10.09 -3.73 8.70
C SER A 168 11.37 -3.16 8.12
N SER A 169 12.05 -3.94 7.28
CA SER A 169 13.27 -3.49 6.60
C SER A 169 13.06 -2.30 5.63
N ASN A 170 11.81 -1.89 5.39
CA ASN A 170 11.41 -0.78 4.52
C ASN A 170 10.52 0.27 5.25
N TYR A 171 10.53 1.51 4.74
CA TYR A 171 9.87 2.67 5.38
C TYR A 171 8.34 2.65 5.36
N ARG A 172 7.75 1.97 4.37
CA ARG A 172 6.28 1.87 4.24
C ARG A 172 5.72 0.88 5.24
N LEU A 173 6.57 0.34 6.12
CA LEU A 173 6.22 -0.73 7.03
C LEU A 173 5.65 -1.92 6.27
N LEU A 174 6.04 -2.16 5.01
CA LEU A 174 5.53 -3.30 4.27
C LEU A 174 6.12 -4.56 4.89
N LYS A 175 5.30 -5.59 5.05
CA LYS A 175 5.74 -6.86 5.60
C LYS A 175 6.92 -7.42 4.81
N ASP A 176 7.90 -7.90 5.56
CA ASP A 176 9.05 -8.64 5.04
C ASP A 176 8.69 -10.11 4.73
N VAL A 177 7.54 -10.59 5.19
CA VAL A 177 6.97 -11.89 4.82
C VAL A 177 5.48 -11.74 4.53
N VAL A 178 5.07 -12.03 3.30
CA VAL A 178 3.68 -11.97 2.86
C VAL A 178 3.27 -13.35 2.38
N ASN A 179 2.18 -13.91 2.93
CA ASN A 179 1.66 -15.22 2.53
C ASN A 179 2.72 -16.35 2.55
N GLY A 180 3.62 -16.33 3.54
CA GLY A 180 4.72 -17.28 3.66
C GLY A 180 5.89 -17.07 2.68
N VAL A 181 5.81 -16.06 1.82
CA VAL A 181 6.89 -15.66 0.90
C VAL A 181 7.73 -14.58 1.56
N THR A 182 9.03 -14.82 1.69
CA THR A 182 9.99 -13.80 2.14
C THR A 182 10.17 -12.74 1.05
N VAL A 183 9.83 -11.50 1.39
CA VAL A 183 9.85 -10.33 0.51
C VAL A 183 10.52 -9.14 1.24
N GLY A 184 11.61 -9.42 1.93
CA GLY A 184 12.37 -8.46 2.73
C GLY A 184 12.89 -9.11 4.01
N GLY A 185 13.41 -8.30 4.93
CA GLY A 185 13.72 -8.72 6.29
C GLY A 185 15.10 -8.28 6.77
N TYR A 186 15.60 -9.03 7.73
CA TYR A 186 16.87 -8.78 8.40
C TYR A 186 17.75 -10.03 8.33
N THR A 187 19.02 -9.82 8.10
CA THR A 187 20.05 -10.85 8.24
C THR A 187 20.73 -10.68 9.59
N GLU A 188 21.14 -11.77 10.21
CA GLU A 188 21.83 -11.76 11.51
C GLU A 188 23.23 -12.36 11.34
N PRO A 189 24.19 -11.61 10.73
CA PRO A 189 25.55 -12.11 10.50
C PRO A 189 26.28 -12.46 11.81
N THR A 190 25.90 -11.81 12.91
CA THR A 190 26.34 -12.13 14.26
C THR A 190 25.14 -12.03 15.21
N PRO A 191 25.07 -12.84 16.28
CA PRO A 191 23.95 -12.79 17.23
C PRO A 191 23.66 -11.37 17.74
N GLY A 192 22.41 -10.93 17.66
CA GLY A 192 21.93 -9.61 18.08
C GLY A 192 22.25 -8.47 17.11
N ASN A 193 22.95 -8.73 15.99
CA ASN A 193 23.23 -7.73 14.96
C ASN A 193 22.32 -7.95 13.76
N TYR A 194 21.19 -7.24 13.72
CA TYR A 194 20.21 -7.33 12.65
C TYR A 194 20.52 -6.31 11.55
N VAL A 195 21.02 -6.78 10.42
CA VAL A 195 21.33 -5.97 9.24
C VAL A 195 20.15 -6.06 8.25
N PRO A 196 19.53 -4.93 7.86
CA PRO A 196 18.37 -4.94 6.96
C PRO A 196 18.75 -5.45 5.56
N ASN A 197 17.83 -6.15 4.93
CA ASN A 197 17.93 -6.64 3.56
C ASN A 197 16.55 -6.49 2.89
N PRO A 198 16.15 -5.26 2.54
CA PRO A 198 14.83 -4.99 1.98
C PRO A 198 14.67 -5.55 0.57
N TYR A 199 13.43 -5.91 0.22
CA TYR A 199 13.04 -6.04 -1.18
C TYR A 199 12.58 -4.71 -1.77
N VAL A 200 11.88 -3.90 -0.98
CA VAL A 200 11.28 -2.65 -1.44
C VAL A 200 12.09 -1.48 -0.91
N ILE A 201 12.53 -0.61 -1.81
CA ILE A 201 13.24 0.63 -1.50
C ILE A 201 12.55 1.82 -2.17
N SER A 202 12.95 3.03 -1.81
CA SER A 202 12.44 4.25 -2.41
C SER A 202 13.57 5.23 -2.72
N ASN A 203 13.25 6.14 -3.62
CA ASN A 203 14.08 7.26 -4.04
C ASN A 203 13.76 8.56 -3.28
N GLU A 204 12.90 8.50 -2.27
CA GLU A 204 12.62 9.64 -1.40
C GLU A 204 13.88 10.15 -0.70
N VAL A 205 13.85 11.44 -0.37
CA VAL A 205 15.01 12.14 0.16
C VAL A 205 15.44 11.53 1.49
N ASN A 206 16.74 11.24 1.59
CA ASN A 206 17.39 10.58 2.74
C ASN A 206 16.89 9.15 3.04
N TYR A 207 16.28 8.46 2.07
CA TYR A 207 15.99 7.03 2.21
C TYR A 207 17.30 6.21 2.35
N PRO A 208 17.43 5.32 3.34
CA PRO A 208 18.60 4.45 3.45
C PRO A 208 18.49 3.29 2.46
N GLY A 209 19.31 3.30 1.40
CA GLY A 209 19.29 2.27 0.35
C GLY A 209 19.55 0.84 0.87
N SER A 210 20.25 0.70 1.99
CA SER A 210 20.45 -0.58 2.69
C SER A 210 19.25 -1.04 3.51
N GLY A 211 18.19 -0.24 3.60
CA GLY A 211 17.03 -0.49 4.46
C GLY A 211 17.16 0.10 5.87
N TRP A 212 16.12 -0.16 6.65
CA TRP A 212 15.90 0.46 7.96
C TRP A 212 16.41 -0.41 9.10
N LEU A 213 17.36 0.14 9.86
CA LEU A 213 17.89 -0.48 11.06
C LEU A 213 16.80 -0.60 12.13
N LEU A 214 16.98 -1.55 13.06
CA LEU A 214 16.11 -1.65 14.23
C LEU A 214 16.53 -0.66 15.32
N HIS A 215 15.61 -0.35 16.23
CA HIS A 215 15.85 0.41 17.47
C HIS A 215 16.41 1.83 17.26
N ASP A 216 17.25 2.31 18.18
CA ASP A 216 17.81 3.67 18.16
C ASP A 216 18.53 4.02 16.85
N PRO A 217 19.36 3.13 16.25
CA PRO A 217 19.94 3.40 14.94
C PRO A 217 18.89 3.65 13.85
N GLY A 218 17.81 2.87 13.85
CA GLY A 218 16.68 3.05 12.93
C GLY A 218 15.95 4.38 13.15
N ALA A 219 15.72 4.73 14.42
CA ALA A 219 15.09 5.98 14.80
C ALA A 219 15.88 7.20 14.29
N VAL A 220 17.21 7.15 14.39
CA VAL A 220 18.08 8.21 13.86
C VAL A 220 17.97 8.31 12.35
N GLN A 221 17.88 7.19 11.62
CA GLN A 221 17.62 7.21 10.18
C GLN A 221 16.26 7.89 9.90
N MET A 222 15.21 7.60 10.69
CA MET A 222 13.85 8.10 10.43
C MET A 222 13.78 9.62 10.63
N GLY A 223 14.52 10.16 11.60
CA GLY A 223 14.59 11.60 11.86
C GLY A 223 15.20 12.43 10.73
N LEU A 224 15.97 11.81 9.82
CA LEU A 224 16.54 12.48 8.64
C LEU A 224 15.69 12.33 7.39
N TYR A 225 14.81 11.35 7.38
CA TYR A 225 14.07 10.93 6.20
C TYR A 225 12.91 11.87 5.87
N GLN A 226 12.73 12.13 4.57
CA GLN A 226 11.73 13.06 4.05
C GLN A 226 10.89 12.34 2.97
N PRO A 227 9.76 11.71 3.36
CA PRO A 227 8.85 11.08 2.42
C PRO A 227 8.18 12.12 1.52
N ASN A 228 7.61 11.63 0.43
CA ASN A 228 6.66 12.39 -0.36
C ASN A 228 5.40 11.57 -0.59
N TYR A 229 4.29 12.00 0.00
CA TYR A 229 3.03 11.28 -0.06
C TYR A 229 2.20 11.58 -1.31
N THR A 230 2.52 12.64 -2.04
CA THR A 230 1.73 13.11 -3.19
C THR A 230 2.45 13.02 -4.52
N SER A 231 3.78 12.91 -4.49
CA SER A 231 4.62 12.68 -5.68
C SER A 231 5.31 11.33 -5.57
N PRO A 232 5.14 10.42 -6.54
CA PRO A 232 5.74 9.09 -6.50
C PRO A 232 7.25 9.14 -6.78
N MET A 233 8.05 8.64 -5.84
CA MET A 233 9.50 8.52 -5.97
C MET A 233 9.92 7.05 -5.82
N TYR A 234 9.55 6.24 -6.81
CA TYR A 234 9.83 4.81 -6.80
C TYR A 234 11.29 4.56 -7.18
N ALA A 235 11.89 3.60 -6.48
CA ALA A 235 13.20 3.08 -6.80
C ALA A 235 13.06 1.67 -7.37
N LYS A 236 13.95 1.32 -8.31
CA LYS A 236 14.10 -0.04 -8.82
C LYS A 236 14.38 -1.01 -7.68
N ALA A 237 14.21 -2.28 -7.99
CA ALA A 237 14.60 -3.36 -7.10
C ALA A 237 16.06 -3.21 -6.64
N PRO A 238 16.38 -3.46 -5.35
CA PRO A 238 17.75 -3.40 -4.84
C PRO A 238 18.71 -4.25 -5.66
N GLY A 239 19.85 -3.66 -6.03
CA GLY A 239 20.85 -4.33 -6.86
C GLY A 239 20.39 -4.62 -8.30
N ASN A 240 19.30 -3.99 -8.76
CA ASN A 240 18.66 -4.26 -10.06
C ASN A 240 18.26 -5.74 -10.22
N ASP A 241 17.95 -6.41 -9.11
CA ASP A 241 17.48 -7.79 -9.09
C ASP A 241 15.98 -7.82 -9.47
N PRO A 242 15.61 -8.31 -10.67
CA PRO A 242 14.22 -8.32 -11.10
C PRO A 242 13.36 -9.29 -10.29
N THR A 243 13.90 -10.06 -9.35
CA THR A 243 13.11 -10.88 -8.41
C THR A 243 12.78 -10.16 -7.10
N ARG A 244 13.22 -8.90 -6.94
CA ARG A 244 12.97 -8.02 -5.79
C ARG A 244 12.15 -6.79 -6.21
N GLY A 245 12.04 -5.77 -5.37
CA GLY A 245 11.26 -4.56 -5.66
C GLY A 245 9.78 -4.71 -5.37
N ILE A 246 9.03 -3.63 -5.61
CA ILE A 246 7.61 -3.56 -5.26
C ILE A 246 6.76 -4.56 -6.06
N SER A 247 7.11 -4.80 -7.32
CA SER A 247 6.42 -5.77 -8.17
C SER A 247 6.57 -7.20 -7.66
N ALA A 248 7.77 -7.58 -7.21
CA ALA A 248 8.01 -8.87 -6.55
C ALA A 248 7.28 -8.98 -5.20
N TRP A 249 7.19 -7.89 -4.45
CA TRP A 249 6.41 -7.84 -3.21
C TRP A 249 4.91 -8.07 -3.49
N CYS A 250 4.33 -7.39 -4.48
CA CYS A 250 2.94 -7.62 -4.92
C CYS A 250 2.71 -9.05 -5.40
N ALA A 251 3.72 -9.67 -6.01
CA ALA A 251 3.66 -11.03 -6.52
C ALA A 251 3.58 -12.11 -5.43
N ALA A 252 3.79 -11.77 -4.15
CA ALA A 252 3.50 -12.69 -3.05
C ALA A 252 2.01 -13.11 -3.00
N CYS A 253 1.12 -12.28 -3.55
CA CYS A 253 -0.29 -12.61 -3.78
C CYS A 253 -0.61 -12.75 -5.28
N HIS A 254 -0.06 -11.88 -6.13
CA HIS A 254 -0.33 -11.82 -7.56
C HIS A 254 0.71 -12.59 -8.41
N THR A 255 0.96 -13.84 -8.02
CA THR A 255 2.11 -14.67 -8.44
C THR A 255 2.36 -14.76 -9.95
N GLN A 256 1.36 -14.59 -10.81
CA GLN A 256 1.54 -14.75 -12.25
C GLN A 256 1.93 -13.50 -13.00
N TYR A 257 1.78 -12.31 -12.40
CA TYR A 257 2.23 -11.10 -13.06
C TYR A 257 3.74 -10.92 -12.98
N HIS A 258 4.41 -11.68 -12.12
CA HIS A 258 5.86 -11.58 -11.90
C HIS A 258 6.53 -12.95 -11.95
N ARG A 259 6.26 -13.71 -13.02
CA ARG A 259 6.82 -15.03 -13.24
C ARG A 259 7.65 -15.08 -14.53
N PRO A 260 8.95 -15.35 -14.44
CA PRO A 260 9.83 -15.37 -15.61
C PRO A 260 9.58 -16.59 -16.51
N ASP A 261 8.93 -17.64 -16.00
CA ASP A 261 8.63 -18.87 -16.71
C ASP A 261 7.29 -18.81 -17.49
N LEU A 262 6.48 -17.79 -17.26
CA LEU A 262 5.23 -17.62 -18.00
C LEU A 262 5.47 -16.89 -19.32
N ALA A 263 4.94 -17.45 -20.41
CA ALA A 263 4.91 -16.77 -21.68
C ALA A 263 4.18 -15.41 -21.56
N THR A 264 4.66 -14.41 -22.30
CA THR A 264 4.07 -13.06 -22.40
C THR A 264 2.63 -13.08 -22.91
N SER A 265 2.24 -14.17 -23.56
CA SER A 265 0.85 -14.52 -23.84
C SER A 265 0.56 -15.97 -23.51
N SER A 266 -0.62 -16.23 -22.95
CA SER A 266 -1.09 -17.59 -22.69
C SER A 266 -2.60 -17.67 -22.80
N VAL A 267 -3.11 -18.85 -23.16
CA VAL A 267 -4.55 -19.15 -23.10
C VAL A 267 -4.90 -19.55 -21.66
N TYR A 268 -5.75 -18.78 -21.02
CA TYR A 268 -6.37 -19.14 -19.74
C TYR A 268 -7.80 -18.60 -19.71
N ASP A 269 -8.57 -18.92 -18.68
CA ASP A 269 -9.87 -18.31 -18.44
C ASP A 269 -9.68 -17.33 -17.28
N ALA A 270 -9.91 -16.06 -17.54
CA ALA A 270 -9.81 -15.02 -16.52
C ALA A 270 -11.15 -14.79 -15.81
N ASN A 271 -12.14 -15.68 -15.96
CA ASN A 271 -13.48 -15.54 -15.40
C ASN A 271 -14.15 -14.19 -15.75
N ASP A 272 -13.74 -13.61 -16.88
CA ASP A 272 -14.23 -12.36 -17.46
C ASP A 272 -15.30 -12.66 -18.53
N GLY A 273 -15.97 -13.82 -18.44
CA GLY A 273 -17.03 -14.22 -19.37
C GLY A 273 -16.56 -14.57 -20.79
N PHE A 274 -15.28 -14.36 -21.14
CA PHE A 274 -14.73 -14.73 -22.45
C PHE A 274 -14.18 -16.16 -22.51
N GLY A 275 -14.14 -16.86 -21.38
CA GLY A 275 -13.61 -18.20 -21.30
C GLY A 275 -12.12 -18.27 -21.66
N PHE A 276 -11.72 -19.39 -22.28
CA PHE A 276 -10.34 -19.69 -22.65
C PHE A 276 -9.91 -18.98 -23.93
N VAL A 277 -9.40 -17.75 -23.78
CA VAL A 277 -8.81 -16.97 -24.87
C VAL A 277 -7.36 -16.60 -24.58
N THR A 278 -6.59 -16.36 -25.65
CA THR A 278 -5.22 -15.85 -25.54
C THR A 278 -5.26 -14.47 -24.89
N ARG A 279 -4.58 -14.32 -23.75
CA ARG A 279 -4.39 -13.04 -23.08
C ARG A 279 -2.92 -12.69 -23.05
N HIS A 280 -2.65 -11.39 -23.16
CA HIS A 280 -1.31 -10.81 -23.16
C HIS A 280 -1.07 -10.12 -21.82
N ARG A 281 0.06 -10.45 -21.19
CA ARG A 281 0.53 -9.79 -19.98
C ARG A 281 1.68 -8.87 -20.36
N HIS A 282 1.63 -7.65 -19.85
CA HIS A 282 2.84 -6.82 -19.85
C HIS A 282 3.80 -7.43 -18.81
N PRO A 283 5.09 -7.59 -19.15
CA PRO A 283 6.11 -7.74 -18.13
C PRO A 283 5.99 -6.61 -17.09
N VAL A 284 6.50 -6.83 -15.89
CA VAL A 284 6.63 -5.80 -14.85
C VAL A 284 7.95 -6.05 -14.12
N ASN A 285 8.46 -5.03 -13.43
CA ASN A 285 9.80 -5.04 -12.83
C ASN A 285 10.91 -5.19 -13.88
N VAL A 286 10.73 -4.50 -15.01
CA VAL A 286 11.66 -4.54 -16.13
C VAL A 286 11.86 -3.14 -16.70
N GLU A 287 13.00 -2.93 -17.36
CA GLU A 287 13.29 -1.68 -18.05
C GLU A 287 12.24 -1.35 -19.12
N LEU A 288 11.92 -0.06 -19.21
CA LEU A 288 11.08 0.51 -20.25
C LEU A 288 11.60 0.17 -21.66
N GLY A 289 12.93 0.11 -21.80
CA GLY A 289 13.63 -0.28 -23.01
C GLY A 289 13.29 -1.70 -23.50
N ASN A 290 12.70 -2.55 -22.67
CA ASN A 290 12.25 -3.89 -23.09
C ASN A 290 10.99 -3.87 -23.95
N TYR A 291 10.27 -2.73 -24.01
CA TYR A 291 9.07 -2.56 -24.83
C TYR A 291 9.37 -1.98 -26.21
N LYS A 292 10.61 -2.11 -26.70
CA LYS A 292 11.02 -1.69 -28.04
C LYS A 292 10.33 -2.57 -29.10
N GLY A 293 9.43 -1.99 -29.89
CA GLY A 293 8.69 -2.67 -30.96
C GLY A 293 8.15 -1.70 -32.03
N PRO A 294 7.43 -2.20 -33.05
CA PRO A 294 6.93 -1.41 -34.19
C PRO A 294 5.89 -0.33 -33.80
N ARG A 295 5.38 -0.36 -32.57
CA ARG A 295 4.68 0.77 -31.94
C ARG A 295 5.55 1.25 -30.80
N SER A 296 6.04 2.47 -30.90
CA SER A 296 6.87 3.09 -29.86
C SER A 296 6.04 3.26 -28.59
N LEU A 297 6.63 2.89 -27.46
CA LEU A 297 6.13 3.37 -26.18
C LEU A 297 6.41 4.88 -26.12
N ILE A 298 5.38 5.71 -26.23
CA ILE A 298 5.50 7.16 -26.11
C ILE A 298 5.05 7.52 -24.71
N VAL A 299 5.98 7.70 -23.78
CA VAL A 299 5.69 8.38 -22.52
C VAL A 299 5.45 9.84 -22.87
N THR A 300 4.17 10.25 -22.90
CA THR A 300 3.79 11.63 -23.19
C THR A 300 4.02 12.52 -21.96
N ASP A 301 3.64 13.79 -22.07
CA ASP A 301 3.58 14.80 -21.00
C ASP A 301 2.72 14.38 -19.79
N GLN A 302 1.86 13.36 -19.92
CA GLN A 302 1.19 12.71 -18.79
C GLN A 302 2.05 11.57 -18.24
N ALA A 303 3.12 11.93 -17.51
CA ALA A 303 4.11 10.99 -17.00
C ALA A 303 3.50 10.03 -15.96
N LEU A 304 3.43 8.75 -16.32
CA LEU A 304 3.27 7.67 -15.35
C LEU A 304 4.55 7.54 -14.52
N PRO A 305 4.46 7.21 -13.23
CA PRO A 305 5.65 7.04 -12.42
C PRO A 305 6.42 5.79 -12.81
N LEU A 306 7.69 5.96 -13.16
CA LEU A 306 8.62 4.85 -13.38
C LEU A 306 9.51 4.67 -12.16
N ALA A 307 9.91 3.43 -11.88
CA ALA A 307 10.90 3.14 -10.86
C ALA A 307 12.31 3.43 -11.41
N GLN A 308 13.06 4.28 -10.71
CA GLN A 308 14.36 4.78 -11.17
C GLN A 308 15.50 4.16 -10.36
N GLU A 309 16.74 4.29 -10.84
CA GLU A 309 17.92 3.89 -10.06
C GLU A 309 17.91 4.54 -8.67
N PHE A 310 18.36 3.80 -7.66
CA PHE A 310 18.41 4.32 -6.30
C PHE A 310 19.37 5.51 -6.20
N GLY A 311 18.91 6.61 -5.58
CA GLY A 311 19.65 7.86 -5.44
C GLY A 311 19.67 8.74 -6.70
N GLY A 312 19.06 8.30 -7.81
CA GLY A 312 19.08 8.97 -9.11
C GLY A 312 17.74 9.56 -9.55
N TRP A 313 16.86 9.91 -8.61
CA TRP A 313 15.50 10.31 -8.96
C TRP A 313 15.41 11.65 -9.69
N THR A 314 14.61 11.65 -10.75
CA THR A 314 14.16 12.82 -11.49
C THR A 314 12.66 12.71 -11.78
N PRO A 315 11.94 13.83 -11.97
CA PRO A 315 10.53 13.77 -12.35
C PRO A 315 10.33 13.21 -13.77
N GLU A 316 11.35 13.26 -14.63
CA GLU A 316 11.32 12.72 -15.98
C GLU A 316 11.60 11.21 -16.03
N GLY A 317 10.95 10.51 -16.95
CA GLY A 317 11.22 9.09 -17.23
C GLY A 317 12.27 8.90 -18.32
N SER A 318 13.05 7.83 -18.20
CA SER A 318 14.06 7.41 -19.17
C SER A 318 13.83 5.96 -19.64
N ALA A 319 14.45 5.59 -20.76
CA ALA A 319 14.34 4.23 -21.31
C ALA A 319 14.95 3.15 -20.39
N THR A 320 15.81 3.55 -19.46
CA THR A 320 16.43 2.64 -18.48
C THR A 320 15.60 2.49 -17.21
N ASP A 321 14.59 3.35 -16.99
CA ASP A 321 13.71 3.23 -15.82
C ASP A 321 12.75 2.05 -15.96
N TRP A 322 12.23 1.57 -14.85
CA TRP A 322 11.45 0.34 -14.80
C TRP A 322 9.95 0.63 -14.76
N ILE A 323 9.21 -0.19 -15.51
CA ILE A 323 7.77 -0.33 -15.32
C ILE A 323 7.55 -1.28 -14.15
N ASP A 324 6.83 -0.81 -13.14
CA ASP A 324 6.41 -1.61 -11.99
C ASP A 324 4.89 -1.64 -11.85
N CYS A 325 4.38 -2.50 -10.96
CA CYS A 325 2.94 -2.54 -10.66
C CYS A 325 2.39 -1.15 -10.29
N LEU A 326 3.17 -0.37 -9.54
CA LEU A 326 2.79 0.98 -9.14
C LEU A 326 2.93 2.03 -10.25
N THR A 327 3.52 1.72 -11.41
CA THR A 327 3.45 2.58 -12.59
C THR A 327 2.01 2.76 -13.05
N CYS A 328 1.24 1.67 -13.06
CA CYS A 328 -0.13 1.66 -13.58
C CYS A 328 -1.18 1.73 -12.46
N HIS A 329 -0.90 1.12 -11.30
CA HIS A 329 -1.88 0.92 -10.25
C HIS A 329 -1.63 1.78 -9.01
N ARG A 330 -2.72 2.08 -8.31
CA ARG A 330 -2.73 2.53 -6.92
C ARG A 330 -2.82 1.31 -6.00
N ALA A 331 -2.06 1.31 -4.90
CA ALA A 331 -1.98 0.17 -4.00
C ALA A 331 -3.21 0.00 -3.10
N HIS A 332 -3.90 1.08 -2.71
CA HIS A 332 -5.11 1.00 -1.89
C HIS A 332 -6.35 0.88 -2.77
N GLY A 333 -6.61 1.91 -3.57
CA GLY A 333 -7.75 1.99 -4.47
C GLY A 333 -7.63 3.21 -5.37
N SER A 334 -8.51 3.31 -6.36
CA SER A 334 -8.50 4.42 -7.32
C SER A 334 -9.91 4.90 -7.63
N ASP A 335 -10.05 6.22 -7.68
CA ASP A 335 -11.24 6.95 -8.10
C ASP A 335 -11.26 7.21 -9.62
N ALA A 336 -10.26 6.73 -10.36
CA ALA A 336 -10.19 6.91 -11.80
C ALA A 336 -11.47 6.45 -12.51
N GLU A 337 -12.09 7.31 -13.29
CA GLU A 337 -13.36 7.04 -13.93
C GLU A 337 -13.18 6.34 -15.28
N MET A 338 -14.05 5.40 -15.60
CA MET A 338 -14.12 4.79 -16.93
C MET A 338 -15.49 5.11 -17.53
N THR A 339 -15.48 5.77 -18.68
CA THR A 339 -16.66 6.19 -19.46
C THR A 339 -16.54 5.74 -20.91
N GLY A 340 -17.65 5.72 -21.64
CA GLY A 340 -17.68 5.32 -23.04
C GLY A 340 -17.09 3.93 -23.26
N TYR A 341 -16.23 3.81 -24.28
CA TYR A 341 -15.53 2.58 -24.61
C TYR A 341 -14.53 2.11 -23.54
N ALA A 342 -14.06 3.00 -22.67
CA ALA A 342 -13.19 2.60 -21.57
C ALA A 342 -13.93 1.74 -20.53
N ASN A 343 -15.26 1.91 -20.42
CA ASN A 343 -16.15 1.19 -19.52
C ASN A 343 -16.75 -0.08 -20.15
N VAL A 344 -16.35 -0.45 -21.37
CA VAL A 344 -16.93 -1.59 -22.07
C VAL A 344 -16.26 -2.90 -21.65
N TRP A 345 -17.10 -3.88 -21.30
CA TRP A 345 -16.71 -5.26 -21.02
C TRP A 345 -16.59 -6.11 -22.28
N ASN A 346 -17.52 -5.98 -23.22
CA ASN A 346 -17.61 -6.83 -24.39
C ASN A 346 -16.78 -6.28 -25.56
N SER A 347 -15.66 -6.93 -25.90
CA SER A 347 -14.86 -6.56 -27.08
C SER A 347 -15.47 -7.06 -28.40
N THR A 348 -16.44 -7.97 -28.34
CA THR A 348 -17.08 -8.60 -29.50
C THR A 348 -18.22 -7.77 -30.07
N ASP A 349 -18.94 -7.03 -29.20
CA ASP A 349 -19.97 -6.07 -29.57
C ASP A 349 -19.97 -4.92 -28.53
N PRO A 350 -19.08 -3.94 -28.69
CA PRO A 350 -18.84 -2.92 -27.68
C PRO A 350 -19.94 -1.86 -27.69
N GLU A 351 -20.88 -1.93 -26.74
CA GLU A 351 -21.83 -0.85 -26.49
C GLU A 351 -21.35 0.05 -25.32
N PRO A 352 -20.98 1.32 -25.57
CA PRO A 352 -20.51 2.23 -24.54
C PRO A 352 -21.62 2.59 -23.54
N ASP A 353 -21.24 2.80 -22.27
CA ASP A 353 -22.09 3.37 -21.21
C ASP A 353 -23.43 2.66 -20.91
N THR A 354 -23.58 1.39 -21.27
CA THR A 354 -24.83 0.64 -21.04
C THR A 354 -25.08 0.30 -19.56
N GLY A 355 -24.06 0.41 -18.70
CA GLY A 355 -24.15 0.04 -17.29
C GLY A 355 -24.29 -1.46 -17.02
N VAL A 356 -24.26 -2.30 -18.07
CA VAL A 356 -24.35 -3.76 -18.00
C VAL A 356 -22.95 -4.35 -18.20
N GLY A 357 -22.45 -5.13 -17.23
CA GLY A 357 -21.17 -5.83 -17.31
C GLY A 357 -19.95 -4.98 -16.96
N ALA A 358 -19.78 -4.60 -15.69
CA ALA A 358 -18.44 -4.16 -15.25
C ALA A 358 -17.49 -5.37 -15.26
N VAL A 359 -16.23 -5.19 -15.69
CA VAL A 359 -15.18 -6.23 -15.58
C VAL A 359 -15.09 -6.63 -14.11
N ASP A 360 -15.19 -7.93 -13.83
CA ASP A 360 -15.06 -8.44 -12.46
C ASP A 360 -13.57 -8.38 -12.02
N PRO A 361 -13.21 -7.93 -10.79
CA PRO A 361 -14.08 -7.41 -9.71
C PRO A 361 -14.78 -6.21 -10.24
N GLY A 362 -16.12 -6.11 -10.15
CA GLY A 362 -16.95 -5.00 -10.66
C GLY A 362 -16.52 -3.61 -10.17
N THR A 363 -15.31 -3.23 -10.57
CA THR A 363 -14.38 -2.21 -10.17
C THR A 363 -13.89 -1.69 -11.51
N LYS A 364 -14.63 -0.68 -11.99
CA LYS A 364 -14.59 -0.19 -13.37
C LYS A 364 -13.18 0.07 -13.87
N ASN A 365 -12.22 0.35 -12.99
CA ASN A 365 -10.87 0.78 -13.32
C ASN A 365 -9.72 -0.15 -12.91
N ALA A 366 -9.93 -1.30 -12.23
CA ALA A 366 -8.84 -2.16 -11.73
C ALA A 366 -7.69 -1.40 -11.01
N PHE A 367 -8.04 -0.37 -10.23
CA PHE A 367 -7.15 0.52 -9.48
C PHE A 367 -6.16 1.31 -10.35
N LEU A 368 -6.47 1.52 -11.63
CA LEU A 368 -5.65 2.32 -12.55
C LEU A 368 -5.54 3.78 -12.10
N ARG A 369 -4.39 4.40 -12.36
CA ARG A 369 -4.08 5.78 -11.92
C ARG A 369 -4.77 6.90 -12.68
N MET A 370 -5.33 6.61 -13.86
CA MET A 370 -5.84 7.62 -14.78
C MET A 370 -7.18 7.21 -15.36
N ASP A 371 -8.05 8.20 -15.55
CA ASP A 371 -9.37 8.03 -16.17
C ASP A 371 -9.28 7.46 -17.58
N ASN A 372 -10.35 6.81 -18.01
CA ASN A 372 -10.58 6.35 -19.37
C ASN A 372 -9.42 5.54 -19.97
N ARG A 373 -8.80 4.72 -19.11
CA ARG A 373 -7.61 3.91 -19.44
C ARG A 373 -6.43 4.77 -19.89
N GLY A 374 -6.30 5.98 -19.36
CA GLY A 374 -5.22 6.92 -19.65
C GLY A 374 -3.83 6.33 -19.44
N VAL A 375 -3.67 5.40 -18.50
CA VAL A 375 -2.43 4.62 -18.32
C VAL A 375 -2.00 3.88 -19.60
N CYS A 376 -2.95 3.39 -20.38
CA CYS A 376 -2.69 2.71 -21.64
C CYS A 376 -2.31 3.75 -22.70
N GLN A 377 -2.93 4.93 -22.66
CA GLN A 377 -2.68 6.01 -23.60
C GLN A 377 -1.31 6.66 -23.40
N SER A 378 -0.87 6.83 -22.17
CA SER A 378 0.49 7.26 -21.83
C SER A 378 1.58 6.31 -22.31
N CYS A 379 1.24 5.09 -22.76
CA CYS A 379 2.19 4.13 -23.30
C CYS A 379 1.98 3.87 -24.79
N HIS A 380 0.73 3.79 -25.25
CA HIS A 380 0.39 3.38 -26.61
C HIS A 380 -0.03 4.53 -27.53
N ASN A 381 -0.30 5.72 -26.98
CA ASN A 381 -0.74 6.93 -27.69
C ASN A 381 -1.89 6.65 -28.68
N LYS A 382 -3.01 6.09 -28.19
CA LYS A 382 -4.14 5.65 -29.00
C LYS A 382 -5.42 6.46 -28.80
#